data_AF-A0A182H6G5-F1
#
_entry.id   AF-A0A182H6G5-F1
#
_cell.length_a   1.000
_cell.length_b   1.000
_cell.length_c   1.000
_cell.angle_alpha   90.00
_cell.angle_beta   90.00
_cell.angle_gamma   90.00
#
_symmetry.space_group_name_H-M   'P 1'
#
loop_
_entity.id
_entity.type
_entity.pdbx_description
1 polymer ?
#
loop_
_entity_poly.entity_id
_entity_poly.type
_entity_poly.pdbx_seq_one_letter_code
_entity_poly.pdbx_strand_id
1 'polypeptide(L)'
;MKLLPNSFVILLLATLFIATHQLVFIPYTAEKFRAVELICMKLLRQPTAFWYKYLNLQYPDDPITHCHLRCIGITTGLYTDEFGAHLDNIYEQFKELTKLNRTEWMDAKSNCLAHQFADGLPDDLCERTFLTFKCFEVDFLLALSKPNCSKIGA
;
A
#
# COMPACT_ATOMS: atom_id res chain seq x y z
N MET A 1 -4.95 -19.77 53.48
CA MET A 1 -4.59 -20.81 52.49
C MET A 1 -4.40 -20.11 51.15
N LYS A 2 -3.15 -19.89 50.71
CA LYS A 2 -2.86 -19.18 49.46
C LYS A 2 -3.12 -20.14 48.29
N LEU A 3 -4.15 -19.86 47.50
CA LEU A 3 -4.39 -20.55 46.23
C LEU A 3 -3.31 -20.09 45.25
N LEU A 4 -2.37 -20.98 44.93
CA LEU A 4 -1.41 -20.75 43.85
C LEU A 4 -2.16 -20.87 42.51
N PRO A 5 -2.08 -19.88 41.61
CA PRO A 5 -2.70 -19.96 40.29
C PRO A 5 -2.06 -21.09 39.48
N ASN A 6 -2.91 -21.93 38.92
CA ASN A 6 -2.57 -23.13 38.16
C ASN A 6 -1.68 -22.75 36.95
N SER A 7 -0.47 -23.30 36.83
CA SER A 7 0.50 -22.92 35.78
C SER A 7 -0.04 -22.98 34.35
N PHE A 8 -1.06 -23.80 34.09
CA PHE A 8 -1.77 -23.86 32.81
C PHE A 8 -2.54 -22.58 32.46
N VAL A 9 -3.11 -21.88 33.44
CA VAL A 9 -3.84 -20.61 33.22
C VAL A 9 -2.87 -19.48 32.89
N ILE A 10 -1.69 -19.48 33.53
CA ILE A 10 -0.63 -18.50 33.23
C ILE A 10 -0.08 -18.73 31.82
N LEU A 11 0.09 -19.98 31.39
CA LEU A 11 0.55 -20.30 30.03
C LEU A 11 -0.45 -19.87 28.95
N LEU A 12 -1.76 -20.10 29.16
CA LEU A 12 -2.82 -19.68 28.23
C LEU A 12 -2.92 -18.16 28.10
N LEU A 13 -2.77 -17.42 29.20
CA LEU A 13 -2.73 -15.95 29.18
C LEU A 13 -1.45 -15.41 28.53
N ALA A 14 -0.31 -16.08 28.71
CA ALA A 14 0.94 -15.71 28.05
C ALA A 14 0.89 -15.97 26.53
N THR A 15 0.26 -17.06 26.08
CA THR A 15 0.07 -17.31 24.63
C THR A 15 -0.96 -16.40 23.98
N LEU A 16 -1.94 -15.88 24.74
CA LEU A 16 -2.84 -14.81 24.28
C LEU A 16 -2.15 -13.44 24.14
N PHE A 17 -1.00 -13.24 24.80
CA PHE A 17 -0.18 -12.03 24.66
C PHE A 17 0.85 -12.10 23.52
N ILE A 18 1.15 -13.30 22.99
CA ILE A 18 2.06 -13.46 21.85
C ILE A 18 1.24 -13.37 20.56
N ALA A 19 0.84 -12.16 20.17
CA ALA A 19 0.62 -11.73 18.76
C ALA A 19 -0.06 -10.34 18.63
N THR A 20 -0.08 -9.48 19.66
CA THR A 20 -0.50 -8.07 19.48
C THR A 20 0.60 -7.17 18.93
N HIS A 21 1.60 -7.74 18.24
CA HIS A 21 2.33 -6.98 17.22
C HIS A 21 1.46 -6.93 15.95
N GLN A 22 0.32 -6.24 16.02
CA GLN A 22 -0.17 -5.55 14.84
C GLN A 22 0.89 -4.47 14.58
N LEU A 23 1.86 -4.84 13.76
CA LEU A 23 2.96 -4.02 13.28
C LEU A 23 2.38 -2.69 12.82
N VAL A 24 2.60 -1.63 13.60
CA VAL A 24 2.22 -0.28 13.21
C VAL A 24 2.84 0.00 11.85
N PHE A 25 2.01 0.25 10.84
CA PHE A 25 2.48 0.61 9.50
C PHE A 25 3.26 1.92 9.59
N ILE A 26 4.47 1.93 9.02
CA ILE A 26 5.33 3.12 8.96
C ILE A 26 5.27 3.68 7.53
N PRO A 27 4.69 4.87 7.32
CA PRO A 27 4.63 5.48 6.00
C PRO A 27 6.01 5.64 5.35
N TYR A 28 6.08 5.32 4.07
CA TYR A 28 7.24 5.52 3.23
C TYR A 28 7.37 7.01 2.89
N THR A 29 8.57 7.56 3.03
CA THR A 29 8.94 8.85 2.42
C THR A 29 8.92 8.72 0.89
N ALA A 30 8.74 9.82 0.16
CA ALA A 30 8.83 9.82 -1.31
C ALA A 30 10.11 9.16 -1.84
N GLU A 31 11.27 9.41 -1.21
CA GLU A 31 12.56 8.80 -1.59
C GLU A 31 12.55 7.26 -1.45
N LYS A 32 12.11 6.75 -0.30
CA LYS A 32 11.95 5.29 -0.09
C LYS A 32 10.92 4.70 -1.05
N PHE A 33 9.84 5.41 -1.33
CA PHE A 33 8.83 4.97 -2.28
C PHE A 33 9.41 4.85 -3.70
N ARG A 34 10.19 5.84 -4.16
CA ARG A 34 10.94 5.78 -5.43
C ARG A 34 11.94 4.63 -5.46
N ALA A 35 12.59 4.34 -4.33
CA ALA A 35 13.49 3.19 -4.22
C ALA A 35 12.72 1.86 -4.42
N VAL A 36 11.50 1.75 -3.90
CA VAL A 36 10.63 0.58 -4.14
C VAL A 36 10.26 0.47 -5.62
N GLU A 37 9.89 1.56 -6.30
CA GLU A 37 9.63 1.53 -7.75
C GLU A 37 10.85 0.98 -8.52
N LEU A 38 12.05 1.46 -8.21
CA LEU A 38 13.28 0.98 -8.86
C LEU A 38 13.57 -0.50 -8.55
N ILE A 39 13.28 -0.97 -7.34
CA ILE A 39 13.41 -2.39 -6.98
C ILE A 39 12.45 -3.22 -7.83
N CYS A 40 11.18 -2.82 -7.94
CA CYS A 40 10.16 -3.51 -8.72
C CYS A 40 10.51 -3.56 -10.22
N MET A 41 11.01 -2.46 -10.79
CA MET A 41 11.56 -2.43 -12.14
C MET A 41 12.59 -3.53 -12.37
N LYS A 42 13.54 -3.67 -11.44
CA LYS A 42 14.64 -4.65 -11.52
C LYS A 42 14.15 -6.08 -11.34
N LEU A 43 13.29 -6.32 -10.35
CA LEU A 43 12.72 -7.65 -10.08
C LEU A 43 11.92 -8.17 -11.26
N LEU A 44 11.10 -7.31 -11.86
CA LEU A 44 10.27 -7.64 -13.02
C LEU A 44 11.03 -7.57 -14.36
N ARG A 45 12.31 -7.18 -14.34
CA ARG A 45 13.17 -7.04 -15.53
C ARG A 45 12.53 -6.16 -16.62
N GLN A 46 11.90 -5.08 -16.20
CA GLN A 46 11.15 -4.20 -17.11
C GLN A 46 12.11 -3.38 -18.00
N PRO A 47 11.72 -3.08 -19.25
CA PRO A 47 12.52 -2.23 -20.13
C PRO A 47 12.73 -0.84 -19.53
N THR A 48 13.94 -0.29 -19.63
CA THR A 48 14.30 1.05 -19.10
C THR A 48 13.41 2.18 -19.63
N ALA A 49 12.78 2.01 -20.80
CA ALA A 49 11.81 2.96 -21.34
C ALA A 49 10.64 3.24 -20.36
N PHE A 50 10.19 2.24 -19.59
CA PHE A 50 9.14 2.40 -18.59
C PHE A 50 9.60 3.21 -17.38
N TRP A 51 10.89 3.11 -17.02
CA TRP A 51 11.44 3.91 -15.93
C TRP A 51 11.29 5.41 -16.19
N TYR A 52 11.56 5.84 -17.41
CA TYR A 52 11.36 7.24 -17.80
C TYR A 52 9.89 7.67 -17.70
N LYS A 53 8.93 6.78 -17.99
CA LYS A 53 7.50 7.07 -17.81
C LYS A 53 7.17 7.27 -16.33
N TYR A 54 7.58 6.36 -15.45
CA TYR A 54 7.30 6.43 -14.01
C TYR A 54 7.99 7.63 -13.33
N LEU A 55 9.20 7.99 -13.76
CA LEU A 55 9.86 9.23 -13.31
C LEU A 55 9.05 10.48 -13.65
N ASN A 56 8.36 10.48 -14.79
CA ASN A 56 7.45 11.54 -15.22
C ASN A 56 6.02 11.36 -14.71
N LEU A 57 5.82 10.51 -13.68
CA LEU A 57 4.51 10.25 -13.06
C LEU A 57 3.46 9.68 -14.04
N GLN A 58 3.91 8.97 -15.08
CA GLN A 58 3.04 8.34 -16.06
C GLN A 58 2.95 6.83 -15.79
N TYR A 59 1.75 6.35 -15.47
CA TYR A 59 1.43 4.94 -15.23
C TYR A 59 0.37 4.49 -16.24
N PRO A 60 0.77 4.12 -17.48
CA PRO A 60 -0.17 3.74 -18.52
C PRO A 60 -0.96 2.48 -18.20
N ASP A 61 -2.13 2.34 -18.85
CA ASP A 61 -2.93 1.13 -18.82
C ASP A 61 -2.32 0.07 -19.75
N ASP A 62 -1.34 -0.66 -19.24
CA ASP A 62 -0.66 -1.72 -19.95
C ASP A 62 -0.17 -2.82 -18.99
N PRO A 63 0.00 -4.08 -19.46
CA PRO A 63 0.34 -5.21 -18.59
C PRO A 63 1.66 -5.03 -17.81
N ILE A 64 2.63 -4.28 -18.36
CA ILE A 64 3.91 -4.04 -17.68
C ILE A 64 3.67 -3.12 -16.48
N THR A 65 2.94 -2.04 -16.68
CA THR A 65 2.58 -1.11 -15.60
C THR A 65 1.66 -1.74 -14.56
N HIS A 66 0.74 -2.60 -14.98
CA HIS A 66 -0.12 -3.35 -14.06
C HIS A 66 0.70 -4.17 -13.05
N CYS A 67 1.63 -4.99 -13.55
CA CYS A 67 2.49 -5.78 -12.68
C CYS A 67 3.49 -4.92 -11.89
N HIS A 68 3.90 -3.77 -12.42
CA HIS A 68 4.72 -2.81 -11.68
C HIS A 68 4.02 -2.35 -10.40
N LEU A 69 2.77 -1.91 -10.52
CA LEU A 69 1.96 -1.42 -9.41
C LEU A 69 1.62 -2.55 -8.42
N ARG A 70 1.38 -3.78 -8.90
CA ARG A 70 1.25 -4.95 -8.02
C ARG A 70 2.51 -5.17 -7.16
N CYS A 71 3.68 -5.14 -7.79
CA CYS A 71 4.94 -5.29 -7.04
C CYS A 71 5.11 -4.20 -5.99
N ILE A 72 4.82 -2.94 -6.32
CA ILE A 72 4.88 -1.82 -5.36
C ILE A 72 3.90 -2.05 -4.21
N GLY A 73 2.64 -2.36 -4.51
CA GLY A 73 1.60 -2.56 -3.51
C GLY A 73 1.96 -3.68 -2.51
N ILE A 74 2.44 -4.82 -3.01
CA ILE A 74 2.90 -5.94 -2.18
C ILE A 74 4.15 -5.55 -1.38
N THR A 75 5.16 -4.96 -2.02
CA THR A 75 6.44 -4.63 -1.37
C THR A 75 6.24 -3.60 -0.24
N THR A 76 5.29 -2.68 -0.42
CA THR A 76 4.98 -1.66 0.59
C THR A 76 4.00 -2.14 1.66
N GLY A 77 3.32 -3.28 1.46
CA GLY A 77 2.24 -3.74 2.36
C GLY A 77 0.95 -2.93 2.23
N LEU A 78 0.78 -2.19 1.13
CA LEU A 78 -0.45 -1.46 0.81
C LEU A 78 -1.48 -2.33 0.10
N TYR A 79 -1.07 -3.51 -0.40
CA TYR A 79 -1.90 -4.42 -1.15
C TYR A 79 -1.49 -5.87 -0.89
N THR A 80 -2.44 -6.79 -0.96
CA THR A 80 -2.22 -8.25 -1.01
C THR A 80 -3.10 -8.85 -2.10
N ASP A 81 -2.69 -9.96 -2.70
CA ASP A 81 -3.53 -10.60 -3.74
C ASP A 81 -4.80 -11.22 -3.14
N GLU A 82 -4.72 -11.66 -1.88
CA GLU A 82 -5.79 -12.33 -1.16
C GLU A 82 -6.88 -11.36 -0.69
N PHE A 83 -6.50 -10.17 -0.19
CA PHE A 83 -7.43 -9.23 0.44
C PHE A 83 -7.55 -7.89 -0.30
N GLY A 84 -6.77 -7.67 -1.35
CA GLY A 84 -6.77 -6.43 -2.10
C GLY A 84 -6.09 -5.28 -1.35
N ALA A 85 -6.63 -4.07 -1.51
CA ALA A 85 -6.12 -2.85 -0.89
C ALA A 85 -6.21 -2.89 0.65
N HIS A 86 -5.09 -2.67 1.32
CA HIS A 86 -5.06 -2.52 2.78
C HIS A 86 -5.38 -1.08 3.17
N LEU A 87 -6.67 -0.74 3.23
CA LEU A 87 -7.14 0.64 3.37
C LEU A 87 -6.54 1.41 4.55
N ASP A 88 -6.35 0.77 5.71
CA ASP A 88 -5.71 1.43 6.86
C ASP A 88 -4.25 1.84 6.59
N ASN A 89 -3.45 0.96 5.98
CA ASN A 89 -2.06 1.27 5.62
C ASN A 89 -2.00 2.35 4.55
N ILE A 90 -2.90 2.29 3.56
CA ILE A 90 -3.00 3.30 2.51
C ILE A 90 -3.39 4.66 3.11
N TYR A 91 -4.35 4.69 4.04
CA TYR A 91 -4.70 5.93 4.75
C TYR A 91 -3.49 6.46 5.52
N GLU A 92 -2.80 5.64 6.32
CA GLU A 92 -1.60 6.08 7.04
C GLU A 92 -0.51 6.60 6.09
N GLN A 93 -0.34 5.98 4.92
CA GLN A 93 0.63 6.37 3.90
C GLN A 93 0.33 7.76 3.30
N PHE A 94 -0.95 8.11 3.13
CA PHE A 94 -1.36 9.29 2.36
C PHE A 94 -2.18 10.33 3.14
N LYS A 95 -2.45 10.13 4.44
CA LYS A 95 -3.32 11.02 5.25
C LYS A 95 -2.88 12.49 5.25
N GLU A 96 -1.58 12.75 5.16
CA GLU A 96 -1.03 14.12 5.11
C GLU A 96 -1.20 14.81 3.74
N LEU A 97 -1.80 14.12 2.76
CA LEU A 97 -2.06 14.62 1.40
C LEU A 97 -3.54 14.87 1.14
N THR A 98 -4.42 14.32 1.97
CA THR A 98 -5.87 14.49 1.83
C THR A 98 -6.41 15.51 2.83
N LYS A 99 -7.50 16.19 2.45
CA LYS A 99 -8.26 17.06 3.35
C LYS A 99 -9.40 16.33 4.06
N LEU A 100 -9.70 15.11 3.62
CA LEU A 100 -10.76 14.29 4.19
C LEU A 100 -10.31 13.76 5.55
N ASN A 101 -11.25 13.70 6.50
CA ASN A 101 -10.99 12.92 7.71
C ASN A 101 -10.96 11.41 7.38
N ARG A 102 -10.54 10.58 8.34
CA ARG A 102 -10.41 9.13 8.12
C ARG A 102 -11.70 8.51 7.59
N THR A 103 -12.82 8.76 8.24
CA THR A 103 -14.10 8.14 7.88
C THR A 103 -14.50 8.52 6.45
N GLU A 104 -14.46 9.82 6.13
CA GLU A 104 -14.78 10.31 4.78
C GLU A 104 -13.86 9.72 3.71
N TRP A 105 -12.56 9.59 4.01
CA TRP A 105 -11.61 8.99 3.09
C TRP A 105 -11.89 7.50 2.89
N MET A 106 -12.12 6.75 3.97
CA MET A 106 -12.41 5.32 3.91
C MET A 106 -13.69 5.04 3.12
N ASP A 107 -14.74 5.83 3.35
CA ASP A 107 -16.00 5.72 2.63
C ASP A 107 -15.81 6.01 1.13
N ALA A 108 -15.11 7.10 0.80
CA ALA A 108 -14.84 7.46 -0.59
C ALA A 108 -14.05 6.37 -1.34
N LYS A 109 -13.02 5.80 -0.72
CA LYS A 109 -12.19 4.77 -1.35
C LYS A 109 -12.89 3.42 -1.44
N SER A 110 -13.61 3.03 -0.40
CA SER A 110 -14.42 1.80 -0.41
C SER A 110 -15.52 1.86 -1.47
N ASN A 111 -16.20 3.01 -1.59
CA ASN A 111 -17.19 3.21 -2.66
C ASN A 111 -16.55 3.15 -4.04
N CYS A 112 -15.39 3.76 -4.26
CA CYS A 112 -14.68 3.63 -5.53
C CYS A 112 -14.38 2.17 -5.87
N LEU A 113 -13.83 1.40 -4.93
CA LEU A 113 -13.51 -0.01 -5.14
C LEU A 113 -14.75 -0.86 -5.43
N ALA A 114 -15.85 -0.61 -4.71
CA ALA A 114 -17.12 -1.30 -4.94
C ALA A 114 -17.67 -1.05 -6.36
N HIS A 115 -17.58 0.19 -6.87
CA HIS A 115 -17.96 0.50 -8.25
C HIS A 115 -16.97 -0.12 -9.26
N GLN A 116 -15.68 -0.05 -8.97
CA GLN A 116 -14.62 -0.57 -9.85
C GLN A 116 -14.75 -2.07 -10.11
N PHE A 117 -15.24 -2.82 -9.14
CA PHE A 117 -15.38 -4.28 -9.18
C PHE A 117 -16.85 -4.75 -9.16
N ALA A 118 -17.79 -3.90 -9.55
CA ALA A 118 -19.22 -4.23 -9.57
C ALA A 118 -19.53 -5.45 -10.46
N ASP A 119 -18.76 -5.64 -11.54
CA ASP A 119 -18.90 -6.73 -12.49
C ASP A 119 -18.01 -7.95 -12.16
N GLY A 120 -17.33 -7.93 -11.01
CA GLY A 120 -16.43 -8.98 -10.55
C GLY A 120 -14.96 -8.58 -10.52
N LEU A 121 -14.14 -9.44 -9.91
CA LEU A 121 -12.70 -9.26 -9.82
C LEU A 121 -12.00 -9.90 -11.03
N PRO A 122 -11.08 -9.21 -11.71
CA PRO A 122 -10.27 -9.82 -12.76
C PRO A 122 -9.44 -10.99 -12.22
N ASP A 123 -9.32 -12.07 -12.98
CA ASP A 123 -8.46 -13.21 -12.63
C ASP A 123 -6.98 -12.86 -12.67
N ASP A 124 -6.58 -11.97 -13.59
CA ASP A 124 -5.22 -11.45 -13.66
C ASP A 124 -4.92 -10.55 -12.44
N LEU A 125 -3.96 -10.98 -11.61
CA LEU A 125 -3.60 -10.29 -10.38
C LEU A 125 -2.98 -8.91 -10.64
N CYS A 126 -2.25 -8.76 -11.75
CA CYS A 126 -1.66 -7.48 -12.12
C CYS A 126 -2.75 -6.49 -12.53
N GLU A 127 -3.68 -6.90 -13.41
CA GLU A 127 -4.82 -6.09 -13.83
C GLU A 127 -5.69 -5.71 -12.62
N ARG A 128 -6.00 -6.66 -11.74
CA ARG A 128 -6.75 -6.42 -10.51
C ARG A 128 -6.10 -5.34 -9.64
N THR A 129 -4.77 -5.37 -9.50
CA THR A 129 -4.06 -4.35 -8.74
C THR A 129 -4.07 -2.99 -9.46
N PHE A 130 -3.94 -2.98 -10.78
CA PHE A 130 -4.05 -1.74 -11.57
C PHE A 130 -5.42 -1.08 -11.39
N LEU A 131 -6.51 -1.83 -11.51
CA LEU A 131 -7.86 -1.31 -11.30
C LEU A 131 -8.06 -0.81 -9.86
N THR A 132 -7.51 -1.54 -8.88
CA THR A 132 -7.47 -1.09 -7.47
C THR A 132 -6.74 0.26 -7.36
N PHE A 133 -5.57 0.38 -8.00
CA PHE A 133 -4.76 1.60 -7.99
C PHE A 133 -5.51 2.82 -8.55
N LYS A 134 -6.41 2.67 -9.52
CA LYS A 134 -7.18 3.80 -10.08
C LYS A 134 -7.98 4.56 -9.00
N CYS A 135 -8.40 3.88 -7.93
CA CYS A 135 -9.07 4.53 -6.80
C CYS A 135 -8.13 5.37 -5.90
N PHE A 136 -6.82 5.18 -6.02
CA PHE A 136 -5.79 5.84 -5.19
C PHE A 136 -4.77 6.64 -6.01
N GLU A 137 -4.92 6.68 -7.34
CA GLU A 137 -3.95 7.25 -8.27
C GLU A 137 -3.55 8.68 -7.89
N VAL A 138 -4.53 9.56 -7.59
CA VAL A 138 -4.24 10.94 -7.19
C VAL A 138 -3.39 11.02 -5.91
N ASP A 139 -3.72 10.22 -4.88
CA ASP A 139 -2.98 10.20 -3.62
C ASP A 139 -1.53 9.75 -3.84
N PHE A 140 -1.37 8.73 -4.66
CA PHE A 140 -0.07 8.18 -5.05
C PHE A 140 0.79 9.20 -5.82
N LEU A 141 0.23 9.87 -6.84
CA LEU A 141 0.95 10.86 -7.63
C LEU A 141 1.34 12.08 -6.78
N LEU A 142 0.48 12.50 -5.83
CA LEU A 142 0.81 13.55 -4.87
C LEU A 142 1.97 13.13 -3.95
N ALA A 143 2.01 11.88 -3.51
CA ALA A 143 3.10 11.38 -2.68
C ALA A 143 4.46 11.40 -3.40
N LEU A 144 4.46 11.10 -4.70
CA LEU A 144 5.67 11.08 -5.53
C LEU A 144 6.10 12.45 -6.08
N SER A 145 5.18 13.42 -6.13
CA SER A 145 5.45 14.77 -6.64
C SER A 145 6.03 15.72 -5.59
N LYS A 146 5.91 15.43 -4.29
CA LYS A 146 6.50 16.28 -3.24
C LYS A 146 8.02 16.35 -3.41
N PRO A 147 8.60 17.52 -3.75
CA PRO A 147 10.05 17.67 -3.78
C PRO A 147 10.58 17.53 -2.35
N ASN A 148 11.78 16.95 -2.24
CA ASN A 148 12.53 16.96 -1.00
C ASN A 148 13.10 18.39 -0.82
N CYS A 149 12.26 19.35 -0.39
CA CYS A 149 12.66 20.74 -0.17
C CYS A 149 13.81 20.87 0.84
N SER A 150 14.06 19.84 1.64
CA SER A 150 15.19 19.72 2.58
C SER A 150 16.56 19.51 1.89
N LYS A 151 16.61 19.19 0.59
CA LYS A 151 17.85 19.01 -0.17
C LYS A 151 18.15 20.14 -1.17
N ILE A 152 17.33 21.19 -1.22
CA ILE A 152 17.49 22.33 -2.15
C ILE A 152 18.18 23.53 -1.47
N GLY A 153 18.53 23.41 -0.18
CA GLY A 153 19.17 24.46 0.61
C GLY A 153 20.48 24.03 1.28
N ALA A 154 21.32 23.23 0.60
CA ALA A 154 22.68 22.92 1.03
C ALA A 154 23.69 23.28 -0.07
#